data_AF-A0A9D5W527-F1
#
_entry.id   AF-A0A9D5W527-F1
#
_cell.length_a   1.000
_cell.length_b   1.000
_cell.length_c   1.000
_cell.angle_alpha   90.00
_cell.angle_beta   90.00
_cell.angle_gamma   90.00
#
_symmetry.space_group_name_H-M   'P 1'
#
loop_
_entity.id
_entity.type
_entity.pdbx_description
1 polymer ?
#
loop_
_entity_poly.entity_id
_entity_poly.type
_entity_poly.pdbx_seq_one_letter_code
_entity_poly.pdbx_strand_id
1 'polypeptide(L)' 'MKSREVRAWLVRKGLRNKDVAEALGCDSSLVSHFLSGRKKSKRVAKHLAGLGCPAKLLGIKEAA' A
#
# COMPACT_ATOMS: atom_id res chain seq x y z
N MET A 1 9.58 -3.94 3.75
CA MET A 1 8.20 -4.12 3.24
C MET A 1 8.20 -5.35 2.34
N LYS A 2 7.15 -6.18 2.41
CA LYS A 2 7.02 -7.38 1.60
C LYS A 2 6.17 -7.11 0.36
N SER A 3 6.79 -6.44 -0.62
CA SER A 3 6.13 -5.93 -1.84
C SER A 3 5.24 -6.92 -2.59
N ARG A 4 5.68 -8.17 -2.75
CA ARG A 4 4.91 -9.21 -3.42
C ARG A 4 3.64 -9.58 -2.65
N GLU A 5 3.74 -9.67 -1.32
CA GLU A 5 2.60 -9.99 -0.47
C GLU A 5 1.58 -8.84 -0.41
N VAL A 6 2.03 -7.58 -0.39
CA VAL A 6 1.12 -6.42 -0.46
C VAL A 6 0.35 -6.40 -1.79
N ARG A 7 1.02 -6.71 -2.91
CA ARG A 7 0.35 -6.83 -4.22
C ARG A 7 -0.66 -7.98 -4.24
N ALA A 8 -0.30 -9.14 -3.72
CA ALA A 8 -1.22 -10.28 -3.62
C ALA A 8 -2.44 -9.94 -2.74
N TRP A 9 -2.24 -9.21 -1.64
CA TRP A 9 -3.32 -8.75 -0.78
C TRP A 9 -4.26 -7.78 -1.50
N LEU A 10 -3.73 -6.81 -2.26
CA LEU A 10 -4.54 -5.89 -3.07
C LEU A 10 -5.42 -6.64 -4.06
N VAL A 11 -4.84 -7.60 -4.80
CA VAL A 11 -5.58 -8.44 -5.76
C VAL A 11 -6.68 -9.25 -5.07
N ARG A 12 -6.39 -9.86 -3.91
CA ARG A 12 -7.40 -10.60 -3.13
C ARG A 12 -8.56 -9.72 -2.64
N LYS A 13 -8.31 -8.43 -2.41
CA LYS A 13 -9.32 -7.43 -2.04
C LYS A 13 -10.07 -6.85 -3.24
N GLY A 14 -9.70 -7.22 -4.47
CA GLY A 14 -10.25 -6.62 -5.70
C GLY A 14 -9.80 -5.17 -5.93
N LEU A 15 -8.74 -4.72 -5.27
CA LEU A 15 -8.22 -3.36 -5.37
C LEU A 15 -7.09 -3.30 -6.40
N ARG A 16 -7.15 -2.32 -7.30
CA ARG A 16 -6.06 -1.99 -8.23
C ARG A 16 -5.25 -0.82 -7.68
N ASN A 17 -4.03 -0.68 -8.20
CA ASN A 17 -3.16 0.45 -7.84
C ASN A 17 -3.81 1.81 -8.14
N LYS A 18 -4.63 1.87 -9.21
CA LYS A 18 -5.36 3.07 -9.59
C LYS A 18 -6.41 3.44 -8.55
N ASP A 19 -7.17 2.47 -8.03
CA ASP A 19 -8.19 2.73 -7.02
C ASP A 19 -7.56 3.31 -5.73
N VAL A 20 -6.40 2.79 -5.32
CA VAL A 20 -5.62 3.33 -4.20
C VAL A 20 -5.09 4.73 -4.48
N ALA A 21 -4.66 4.99 -5.72
CA ALA A 21 -4.15 6.30 -6.13
C ALA A 21 -5.25 7.36 -6.17
N GLU A 22 -6.43 7.02 -6.70
CA GLU A 22 -7.62 7.87 -6.74
C GLU A 22 -8.11 8.18 -5.32
N ALA A 23 -8.20 7.18 -4.45
CA ALA A 23 -8.59 7.38 -3.04
C ALA A 23 -7.63 8.31 -2.27
N LEU A 24 -6.37 8.37 -2.69
CA LEU A 24 -5.34 9.23 -2.10
C LEU A 24 -5.18 10.57 -2.83
N GLY A 25 -5.84 10.78 -3.98
CA GLY A 25 -5.63 11.94 -4.83
C GLY A 25 -4.16 12.09 -5.25
N CYS A 26 -3.49 11.00 -5.59
CA CYS A 26 -2.09 11.00 -5.99
C CYS A 26 -1.86 10.26 -7.32
N ASP A 27 -0.72 10.49 -7.94
CA ASP A 27 -0.36 9.79 -9.17
C ASP A 27 -0.14 8.29 -8.95
N SER A 28 -0.60 7.46 -9.89
CA SER A 28 -0.44 6.00 -9.85
C SER A 28 1.01 5.54 -9.77
N SER A 29 1.96 6.34 -10.26
CA SER A 29 3.40 6.07 -10.16
C SER A 29 3.88 6.12 -8.71
N LEU A 30 3.26 6.94 -7.85
CA LEU A 30 3.59 7.00 -6.43
C LEU A 30 3.22 5.67 -5.73
N VAL A 31 2.05 5.12 -6.03
CA VAL A 31 1.61 3.82 -5.51
C VAL A 31 2.50 2.70 -6.07
N SER A 32 2.82 2.73 -7.37
CA SER A 32 3.72 1.74 -7.99
C SER A 32 5.14 1.77 -7.39
N HIS A 33 5.71 2.96 -7.18
CA HIS A 33 7.00 3.15 -6.52
C HIS A 33 7.00 2.72 -5.06
N PHE A 34 5.89 2.94 -4.34
CA PHE A 34 5.71 2.41 -3.01
C PHE A 34 5.68 0.88 -3.01
N LEU A 35 4.83 0.28 -3.85
CA LEU A 35 4.69 -1.17 -3.96
C LEU A 35 5.96 -1.87 -4.41
N SER A 36 6.78 -1.24 -5.25
CA SER A 36 8.09 -1.76 -5.67
C SER A 36 9.20 -1.51 -4.65
N GLY A 37 8.94 -0.79 -3.56
CA GLY A 37 9.92 -0.44 -2.54
C GLY A 37 10.89 0.68 -2.94
N ARG A 38 10.76 1.26 -4.14
CA ARG A 38 11.58 2.38 -4.61
C ARG A 38 11.35 3.67 -3.83
N LYS A 39 10.16 3.85 -3.26
CA LYS A 39 9.81 5.04 -2.46
C LYS A 39 9.07 4.67 -1.18
N LYS A 40 9.42 5.31 -0.07
CA LYS A 40 8.65 5.22 1.17
C LYS A 40 7.54 6.27 1.16
N SER A 41 6.32 5.88 1.51
CA SER A 41 5.19 6.80 1.65
C SER A 41 4.37 6.42 2.87
N LYS A 42 4.45 7.26 3.92
CA LYS A 42 3.62 7.10 5.14
C LYS A 42 2.13 7.18 4.81
N ARG A 43 1.77 8.02 3.83
CA ARG A 43 0.39 8.26 3.42
C ARG A 43 -0.23 7.03 2.76
N VAL A 44 0.49 6.37 1.84
CA VAL A 44 0.06 5.10 1.23
C VAL A 44 0.01 3.99 2.26
N ALA A 45 1.03 3.89 3.11
CA ALA A 45 1.07 2.87 4.16
C ALA A 45 -0.11 3.01 5.15
N LYS A 46 -0.42 4.23 5.61
CA LYS A 46 -1.54 4.49 6.52
C LYS A 46 -2.89 4.18 5.87
N HIS A 47 -3.05 4.53 4.59
CA HIS A 47 -4.27 4.22 3.85
C HIS A 47 -4.46 2.71 3.67
N LEU A 48 -3.42 1.98 3.25
CA LEU A 48 -3.47 0.53 3.13
C LEU A 48 -3.75 -0.15 4.48
N ALA A 49 -3.13 0.33 5.56
CA ALA A 49 -3.42 -0.16 6.92
C ALA A 49 -4.88 0.10 7.32
N GLY A 50 -5.43 1.28 7.00
CA GLY A 50 -6.84 1.61 7.22
C GLY A 50 -7.82 0.75 6.42
N LEU A 51 -7.39 0.21 5.26
CA LEU A 51 -8.17 -0.76 4.47
C LEU A 51 -8.08 -2.20 5.02
N GLY A 52 -7.28 -2.43 6.07
CA GLY A 52 -7.05 -3.72 6.70
C GLY A 52 -5.83 -4.47 6.17
N CYS A 53 -4.91 -3.80 5.46
CA CYS A 53 -3.66 -4.43 5.04
C CYS A 53 -2.75 -4.66 6.26
N PRO A 54 -2.26 -5.89 6.50
CA PRO A 54 -1.46 -6.17 7.68
C PRO A 54 -0.19 -5.31 7.74
N ALA A 55 0.05 -4.65 8.87
CA ALA A 55 1.20 -3.77 9.08
C ALA A 55 2.55 -4.49 8.87
N LYS A 56 2.60 -5.79 9.19
CA LYS A 56 3.76 -6.67 8.93
C LYS A 56 4.13 -6.72 7.43
N LEU A 57 3.14 -6.67 6.52
CA LEU A 57 3.40 -6.64 5.08
C LEU A 57 3.93 -5.27 4.65
N LEU A 58 3.32 -4.22 5.19
CA LEU A 58 3.67 -2.82 4.93
C LEU A 58 5.01 -2.41 5.55
N GLY A 59 5.56 -3.20 6.48
CA GLY A 59 6.82 -2.89 7.16
C GLY A 59 6.70 -1.69 8.10
N ILE A 60 5.50 -1.41 8.58
CA ILE A 60 5.23 -0.44 9.64
C ILE A 60 5.17 -1.21 10.96
N LYS A 61 5.77 -0.64 12.02
CA LYS A 61 5.59 -1.15 13.38
C LYS A 61 4.15 -0.83 13.77
N GLU A 62 3.35 -1.83 14.15
CA GLU A 62 2.03 -1.57 14.74
C GLU A 62 2.24 -0.63 15.92
N ALA A 63 1.57 0.53 15.89
CA ALA A 63 1.51 1.38 17.07
C ALA A 63 0.66 0.60 18.08
N ALA A 64 1.32 0.15 19.14
CA ALA A 64 0.69 -0.42 20.32
C ALA A 64 -0.30 0.57 20.94
#